data_AF-A0A8X6RD55-F1
#
_entry.id   AF-A0A8X6RD55-F1
#
_cell.length_a   1.000
_cell.length_b   1.000
_cell.length_c   1.000
_cell.angle_alpha   90.00
_cell.angle_beta   90.00
_cell.angle_gamma   90.00
#
_symmetry.space_group_name_H-M   'P 1'
#
loop_
_entity.id
_entity.type
_entity.pdbx_description
1 polymer ?
#
loop_
_entity_poly.entity_id
_entity_poly.type
_entity_poly.pdbx_seq_one_letter_code
_entity_poly.pdbx_strand_id
1 'polypeptide(L)' 'MANSDEQIEQRCHYNAGTRREIVGALQGLFDQHNELVRLFKTAIQRMPADDYAVVIRADKRPVGQHER' A
#
# COMPACT_ATOMS: atom_id res chain seq x y z
N MET A 1 4.16 7.69 12.99
CA MET A 1 3.33 7.04 11.93
C MET A 1 2.22 7.99 11.59
N ALA A 2 1.94 8.23 10.31
CA ALA A 2 0.76 9.00 9.93
C ALA A 2 -0.51 8.25 10.37
N ASN A 3 -1.42 8.95 11.02
CA ASN A 3 -2.68 8.40 11.53
C ASN A 3 -3.50 7.79 10.37
N SER A 4 -4.35 6.80 10.65
CA SER A 4 -5.19 6.16 9.61
C SER A 4 -6.00 7.20 8.84
N ASP A 5 -6.52 8.21 9.54
CA ASP A 5 -7.23 9.36 8.98
C ASP A 5 -6.35 10.27 8.11
N GLU A 6 -5.09 10.49 8.49
CA GLU A 6 -4.13 11.28 7.71
C GLU A 6 -3.78 10.55 6.40
N GLN A 7 -3.63 9.22 6.44
CA GLN A 7 -3.41 8.41 5.23
C GLN A 7 -4.61 8.49 4.28
N ILE A 8 -5.83 8.44 4.82
CA ILE A 8 -7.07 8.60 4.03
C ILE A 8 -7.13 9.99 3.43
N GLU A 9 -6.83 11.04 4.20
CA GLU A 9 -6.85 12.42 3.73
C GLU A 9 -5.82 12.65 2.62
N GLN A 10 -4.60 12.17 2.81
CA GLN A 10 -3.55 12.23 1.80
C GLN A 10 -3.94 11.49 0.51
N ARG A 11 -4.58 10.32 0.61
CA ARG A 11 -5.08 9.58 -0.56
C ARG A 11 -6.24 10.29 -1.27
N CYS A 12 -7.12 10.93 -0.52
CA CYS A 12 -8.20 11.75 -1.08
C CYS A 12 -7.64 12.98 -1.80
N HIS A 13 -6.56 13.57 -1.29
CA HIS A 13 -5.84 14.65 -1.96
C HIS A 13 -5.24 14.19 -3.31
N TYR A 14 -4.60 13.03 -3.36
CA TYR A 14 -4.04 12.51 -4.62
C TYR A 14 -5.11 12.02 -5.62
N ASN A 15 -6.25 11.54 -5.14
CA ASN A 15 -7.34 11.02 -5.97
C ASN A 15 -8.56 11.93 -5.84
N ALA A 16 -8.39 13.18 -6.28
CA ALA A 16 -9.45 14.19 -6.25
C ALA A 16 -10.73 13.65 -6.90
N GLY A 17 -11.84 13.69 -6.16
CA GLY A 17 -13.15 13.15 -6.58
C GLY A 17 -13.51 11.79 -5.99
N THR A 18 -12.58 11.10 -5.32
CA THR A 18 -12.89 9.86 -4.61
C THR A 18 -13.52 10.14 -3.25
N ARG A 19 -14.64 9.50 -2.94
CA ARG A 19 -15.32 9.64 -1.63
C ARG A 19 -14.42 9.11 -0.51
N ARG A 20 -14.23 9.90 0.54
CA ARG A 20 -13.45 9.55 1.74
C ARG A 20 -13.85 8.19 2.33
N GLU A 21 -15.15 7.93 2.39
CA GLU A 21 -15.71 6.67 2.89
C GLU A 21 -15.22 5.44 2.11
N ILE A 22 -15.16 5.55 0.77
CA ILE A 22 -14.70 4.47 -0.11
C ILE A 22 -13.21 4.23 0.12
N VAL A 23 -12.42 5.30 0.22
CA VAL A 23 -10.98 5.22 0.51
C VAL A 23 -10.74 4.55 1.87
N GLY A 24 -11.50 4.93 2.90
CA GLY A 24 -11.42 4.34 4.23
C GLY A 24 -11.79 2.86 4.25
N ALA A 25 -12.88 2.48 3.57
CA ALA A 25 -13.31 1.08 3.45
C ALA A 25 -12.25 0.21 2.75
N LEU A 26 -11.69 0.70 1.64
CA LEU A 26 -10.61 0.00 0.93
C LEU A 26 -9.34 -0.10 1.76
N GLN A 27 -8.97 0.96 2.49
CA GLN A 27 -7.83 0.93 3.40
C GLN A 27 -8.00 -0.15 4.48
N GLY A 28 -9.17 -0.21 5.12
CA GLY A 28 -9.47 -1.24 6.12
C GLY A 28 -9.46 -2.65 5.53
N LEU A 29 -10.08 -2.84 4.36
CA LEU A 29 -10.10 -4.13 3.67
C LEU A 29 -8.67 -4.63 3.38
N PHE A 30 -7.82 -3.78 2.81
CA PHE A 30 -6.44 -4.17 2.48
C PHE A 30 -5.59 -4.40 3.73
N ASP A 31 -5.76 -3.59 4.77
CA ASP A 31 -5.01 -3.77 6.00
C ASP A 31 -5.35 -5.09 6.72
N GLN A 32 -6.60 -5.54 6.61
CA GLN A 32 -7.04 -6.79 7.23
C GLN A 32 -6.69 -8.02 6.37
N HIS A 33 -6.93 -7.95 5.07
CA HIS A 33 -6.94 -9.14 4.20
C HIS A 33 -5.79 -9.21 3.19
N ASN A 34 -5.08 -8.11 2.93
CA ASN A 34 -3.99 -8.12 1.96
C ASN A 34 -2.65 -8.34 2.67
N GLU A 35 -2.18 -9.58 2.61
CA GLU A 35 -0.92 -10.00 3.23
C GLU A 35 0.31 -9.22 2.69
N LEU A 36 0.30 -8.84 1.40
CA LEU A 36 1.38 -8.05 0.80
C LEU A 36 1.43 -6.65 1.42
N VAL A 37 0.28 -5.99 1.59
CA VAL A 37 0.21 -4.66 2.22
C VAL A 37 0.73 -4.72 3.66
N ARG A 38 0.35 -5.75 4.42
CA ARG A 38 0.84 -5.97 5.79
C ARG A 38 2.35 -6.23 5.83
N LEU A 39 2.85 -7.05 4.91
CA LEU A 39 4.27 -7.37 4.81
C LEU A 39 5.10 -6.11 4.49
N PHE A 40 4.68 -5.33 3.49
CA PHE A 40 5.38 -4.10 3.12
C PHE A 40 5.36 -3.06 4.24
N LYS A 41 4.21 -2.82 4.89
CA LYS A 41 4.12 -1.92 6.05
C LYS A 41 5.09 -2.35 7.17
N THR A 42 5.13 -3.65 7.46
CA THR A 42 6.01 -4.21 8.50
C THR A 42 7.49 -4.12 8.12
N ALA A 43 7.82 -4.39 6.86
CA ALA A 43 9.19 -4.31 6.35
C ALA A 43 9.71 -2.87 6.42
N ILE A 44 8.92 -1.88 5.99
CA ILE A 44 9.29 -0.46 6.08
C ILE A 44 9.51 -0.04 7.54
N GLN A 45 8.65 -0.49 8.47
CA GLN A 45 8.81 -0.18 9.90
C GLN A 45 10.07 -0.79 10.53
N ARG A 46 10.51 -1.94 10.02
CA ARG A 46 11.67 -2.69 10.53
C ARG A 46 12.95 -2.39 9.75
N MET A 47 12.91 -1.53 8.73
CA MET A 47 14.11 -1.19 7.97
C MET A 47 15.07 -0.40 8.86
N PRO A 48 16.34 -0.86 8.98
CA PRO A 48 17.31 -0.26 9.90
C PRO A 48 17.94 1.04 9.38
N ALA A 49 17.76 1.38 8.09
CA ALA A 49 18.26 2.61 7.48
C ALA A 49 17.26 3.12 6.42
N ASP A 50 17.16 4.44 6.26
CA ASP A 50 16.31 5.10 5.26
C ASP A 50 16.81 4.90 3.80
N ASP A 51 17.95 4.24 3.61
CA ASP A 51 18.58 4.03 2.30
C ASP A 51 17.93 2.92 1.45
N TYR A 52 16.85 2.31 1.93
CA TYR A 52 16.16 1.24 1.21
C TYR A 52 14.83 1.71 0.63
N ALA A 53 14.68 1.60 -0.69
CA ALA A 53 13.45 1.91 -1.40
C ALA A 53 12.68 0.63 -1.76
N VAL A 54 11.38 0.60 -1.45
CA VAL A 54 10.47 -0.44 -1.97
C VAL A 54 10.05 -0.04 -3.39
N VAL A 55 10.46 -0.80 -4.40
CA VAL A 55 10.11 -0.56 -5.81
C VAL A 55 9.03 -1.54 -6.26
N ILE A 56 7.80 -1.06 -6.46
CA ILE A 56 6.70 -1.86 -7.02
C ILE A 56 6.69 -1.68 -8.54
N ARG A 57 7.10 -2.72 -9.27
CA ARG A 57 7.15 -2.74 -10.74
C ARG A 57 5.93 -3.48 -11.29
N ALA A 58 4.88 -2.74 -11.63
CA ALA A 58 3.64 -3.31 -12.19
C ALA A 58 3.84 -3.90 -13.60
N ASP A 59 4.93 -3.53 -14.28
CA ASP A 59 5.36 -3.99 -15.60
C ASP A 59 6.13 -5.32 -15.55
N LYS A 60 6.66 -5.72 -14.39
CA LYS A 60 7.41 -6.98 -14.25
C LYS A 60 6.47 -8.15 -14.03
N ARG A 61 6.41 -9.06 -15.01
CA ARG A 61 5.91 -10.43 -14.80
C ARG A 61 7.02 -11.28 -14.17
N PRO A 62 6.77 -11.99 -13.05
CA PRO A 62 7.74 -12.92 -12.51
C PRO A 62 8.03 -14.02 -13.53
N VAL A 63 9.31 -14.35 -13.74
CA VAL A 63 9.70 -15.50 -14.55
C VAL A 63 9.12 -16.77 -13.91
N GLY A 64 8.31 -17.52 -14.66
CA GLY A 64 7.74 -18.81 -14.21
C GLY A 64 6.41 -18.74 -13.47
N GLN A 65 5.75 -17.58 -13.34
CA GLN A 65 4.36 -17.50 -12.88
C GLN A 65 3.48 -16.95 -14.01
N HIS A 66 2.46 -17.73 -14.37
CA HIS A 66 1.63 -17.62 -15.58
C HIS A 66 2.24 -18.22 -16.86
N GLU A 67 2.72 -19.47 -16.81
CA GLU A 67 2.66 -20.32 -18.00
C GLU A 67 1.19 -20.66 -18.26
N ARG A 68 0.75 -20.52 -19.51
CA ARG A 68 -0.66 -20.69 -19.93
C ARG A 68 -1.10 -22.14 -19.82
#